data_AF-A0A1V6SFS7-F1
#
_entry.id   AF-A0A1V6SFS7-F1
#
_cell.length_a   1.000
_cell.length_b   1.000
_cell.length_c   1.000
_cell.angle_alpha   90.00
_cell.angle_beta   90.00
_cell.angle_gamma   90.00
#
_symmetry.space_group_name_H-M   'P 1'
#
loop_
_entity.id
_entity.type
_entity.pdbx_description
1 polymer ?
#
loop_
_entity_poly.entity_id
_entity_poly.type
_entity_poly.pdbx_seq_one_letter_code
_entity_poly.pdbx_strand_id
1 'polypeptide(L)'
;MCPHHKLAPRGYFFPTSLKMLLYTTGGKGSIRYIFVHGNHEISSFSDEITVDAKIVVFTGRGNMYVVNGSYTGSIDKVGSVYGDNADNSSTKYSFSNGVCTHVDGEPNKFVPARDFTELLLKNVSIPTLIMVEIPTDQIGFSSKLQDDVLYLAIMVYGRSDRASCSLDDRVYLGKTMRSFVPYFVQSLSIGSDSYLPGDAQTACKEITDCLELNADEKELNEFIEVYRNRYFRDPSVPKEAILESCLLNIVKMPFDLNSSIMHGLIKQ
;
A
#
# COMPACT_ATOMS: atom_id res chain seq x y z
N MET A 1 -3.84 -10.42 -62.75
CA MET A 1 -4.52 -10.05 -61.49
C MET A 1 -3.57 -10.38 -60.33
N CYS A 2 -3.31 -9.37 -59.50
CA CYS A 2 -2.66 -9.36 -58.18
C CYS A 2 -1.20 -9.87 -58.02
N PRO A 3 -0.26 -9.01 -57.57
CA PRO A 3 1.11 -9.41 -57.23
C PRO A 3 1.21 -9.94 -55.79
N HIS A 4 2.12 -10.89 -55.60
CA HIS A 4 2.52 -11.42 -54.30
C HIS A 4 3.26 -10.36 -53.46
N HIS A 5 2.61 -9.84 -52.42
CA HIS A 5 3.30 -9.14 -51.34
C HIS A 5 3.98 -10.15 -50.40
N LYS A 6 5.31 -10.16 -50.41
CA LYS A 6 6.13 -10.71 -49.32
C LYS A 6 5.98 -9.79 -48.11
N LEU A 7 5.33 -10.28 -47.05
CA LEU A 7 5.36 -9.65 -45.74
C LEU A 7 6.73 -9.93 -45.10
N ALA A 8 7.46 -8.85 -44.81
CA ALA A 8 8.66 -8.90 -43.99
C ALA A 8 8.28 -9.32 -42.55
N PRO A 9 9.15 -10.08 -41.85
CA PRO A 9 8.93 -10.37 -40.43
C PRO A 9 9.04 -9.06 -39.65
N ARG A 10 7.98 -8.74 -38.90
CA ARG A 10 7.98 -7.65 -37.92
C ARG A 10 9.11 -7.92 -36.94
N GLY A 11 10.16 -7.10 -37.03
CA GLY A 11 11.23 -7.08 -36.05
C GLY A 11 10.62 -6.79 -34.69
N TYR A 12 10.73 -7.76 -33.78
CA TYR A 12 10.56 -7.52 -32.37
C TYR A 12 11.67 -6.57 -31.94
N PHE A 13 11.31 -5.30 -31.78
CA PHE A 13 12.12 -4.35 -31.02
C PHE A 13 12.24 -4.92 -29.61
N PHE A 14 13.37 -5.53 -29.28
CA PHE A 14 13.77 -5.75 -27.91
C PHE A 14 14.28 -4.41 -27.38
N PRO A 15 13.64 -3.76 -26.40
CA PRO A 15 14.26 -2.65 -25.72
C PRO A 15 15.45 -3.19 -24.96
N THR A 16 16.63 -2.75 -25.38
CA THR A 16 17.87 -2.80 -24.62
C THR A 16 17.62 -2.35 -23.18
N SER A 17 17.97 -3.23 -22.24
CA SER A 17 17.96 -3.05 -20.78
C SER A 17 16.62 -3.28 -20.07
N LEU A 18 16.39 -4.54 -19.64
CA LEU A 18 15.44 -4.94 -18.59
C LEU A 18 15.57 -4.13 -17.29
N LYS A 19 16.68 -3.40 -17.06
CA LYS A 19 16.85 -2.51 -15.90
C LYS A 19 16.07 -1.18 -16.02
N MET A 20 15.58 -0.80 -17.20
CA MET A 20 14.83 0.46 -17.39
C MET A 20 13.31 0.34 -17.18
N LEU A 21 12.77 -0.88 -17.08
CA LEU A 21 11.32 -1.08 -16.94
C LEU A 21 10.82 -1.02 -15.49
N LEU A 22 11.69 -1.20 -14.50
CA LEU A 22 11.33 -1.17 -13.06
C LEU A 22 10.97 0.22 -12.51
N TYR A 23 11.23 1.29 -13.27
CA TYR A 23 11.30 2.66 -12.74
C TYR A 23 10.75 3.71 -13.71
N THR A 24 9.67 3.43 -14.45
CA THR A 24 9.15 4.44 -15.41
C THR A 24 8.57 5.68 -14.74
N THR A 25 8.15 5.58 -13.47
CA THR A 25 7.72 6.71 -12.63
C THR A 25 8.10 6.45 -11.18
N GLY A 26 8.81 7.36 -10.52
CA GLY A 26 8.97 7.36 -9.05
C GLY A 26 7.79 8.04 -8.33
N GLY A 27 6.87 8.60 -9.13
CA GLY A 27 5.70 9.37 -8.73
C GLY A 27 4.37 8.68 -8.99
N LYS A 28 3.33 9.46 -9.29
CA LYS A 28 1.91 9.09 -9.41
C LYS A 28 1.65 7.65 -9.89
N GLY A 29 0.92 6.87 -9.08
CA GLY A 29 0.49 5.50 -9.41
C GLY A 29 1.49 4.40 -9.01
N SER A 30 2.54 4.77 -8.27
CA SER A 30 3.51 3.80 -7.73
C SER A 30 2.97 3.10 -6.48
N ILE A 31 3.28 1.80 -6.35
CA ILE A 31 3.10 1.05 -5.09
C ILE A 31 4.25 1.41 -4.17
N ARG A 32 3.93 1.78 -2.93
CA ARG A 32 4.92 2.03 -1.88
C ARG A 32 4.70 1.07 -0.72
N TYR A 33 5.72 0.28 -0.44
CA TYR A 33 5.71 -0.60 0.72
C TYR A 33 6.10 0.22 1.95
N ILE A 34 5.14 0.45 2.84
CA ILE A 34 5.41 1.24 4.05
C ILE A 34 6.21 0.40 5.05
N PHE A 35 6.14 -0.95 5.01
CA PHE A 35 7.06 -1.83 5.74
C PHE A 35 7.38 -3.15 5.05
N VAL A 36 8.66 -3.56 5.14
CA VAL A 36 9.21 -4.81 4.60
C VAL A 36 9.69 -5.68 5.75
N HIS A 37 8.80 -6.47 6.32
CA HIS A 37 9.20 -7.57 7.19
C HIS A 37 8.65 -8.89 6.70
N GLY A 38 9.41 -9.43 5.76
CA GLY A 38 9.50 -10.85 5.52
C GLY A 38 9.70 -11.15 4.05
N ASN A 39 10.27 -12.33 3.81
CA ASN A 39 10.33 -12.85 2.46
C ASN A 39 8.90 -12.87 1.89
N HIS A 40 8.69 -12.28 0.72
CA HIS A 40 7.69 -12.75 -0.25
C HIS A 40 8.12 -14.14 -0.73
N GLU A 41 8.41 -15.04 0.21
CA GLU A 41 8.87 -16.37 -0.09
C GLU A 41 7.74 -17.00 -0.88
N ILE A 42 8.10 -17.44 -2.08
CA ILE A 42 7.23 -18.14 -3.01
C ILE A 42 6.83 -19.45 -2.32
N SER A 43 5.87 -19.41 -1.40
CA SER A 43 5.21 -20.62 -0.96
C SER A 43 4.22 -21.07 -2.01
N SER A 44 4.04 -22.37 -2.07
CA SER A 44 2.85 -22.98 -2.62
C SER A 44 1.62 -22.28 -2.02
N PHE A 45 0.75 -21.79 -2.89
CA PHE A 45 -0.54 -21.26 -2.50
C PHE A 45 -1.43 -22.46 -2.14
N SER A 46 -1.96 -22.51 -0.92
CA SER A 46 -3.02 -23.48 -0.59
C SER A 46 -4.28 -23.11 -1.36
N ASP A 47 -5.00 -24.09 -1.89
CA ASP A 47 -6.23 -23.84 -2.64
C ASP A 47 -7.28 -23.12 -1.79
N GLU A 48 -7.23 -23.29 -0.47
CA GLU A 48 -8.08 -22.59 0.50
C GLU A 48 -7.21 -21.80 1.48
N ILE A 49 -7.37 -20.48 1.52
CA ILE A 49 -6.74 -19.60 2.51
C ILE A 49 -7.72 -18.55 3.05
N THR A 50 -7.48 -18.11 4.28
CA THR A 50 -8.11 -16.90 4.83
C THR A 50 -7.03 -15.90 5.17
N VAL A 51 -7.20 -14.65 4.73
CA VAL A 51 -6.31 -13.53 5.00
C VAL A 51 -6.98 -12.60 6.01
N ASP A 52 -6.27 -12.32 7.10
CA ASP A 52 -6.66 -11.35 8.12
C ASP A 52 -6.09 -9.98 7.74
N ALA A 53 -6.93 -9.01 7.34
CA ALA A 53 -6.46 -7.72 6.82
C ALA A 53 -7.43 -6.56 7.10
N LYS A 54 -6.90 -5.34 7.03
CA LYS A 54 -7.65 -4.08 7.12
C LYS A 54 -7.31 -3.21 5.91
N ILE A 55 -8.34 -2.77 5.20
CA ILE A 55 -8.21 -1.91 4.03
C ILE A 55 -8.77 -0.54 4.38
N VAL A 56 -8.01 0.50 4.09
CA VAL A 56 -8.38 1.88 4.36
C VAL A 56 -8.10 2.71 3.11
N VAL A 57 -9.00 3.63 2.76
CA VAL A 57 -8.78 4.57 1.65
C VAL A 57 -8.59 5.97 2.23
N PHE A 58 -7.57 6.68 1.78
CA PHE A 58 -7.28 8.06 2.18
C PHE A 58 -7.43 9.02 1.01
N THR A 59 -7.88 10.25 1.29
CA THR A 59 -7.72 11.37 0.35
C THR A 59 -6.28 11.86 0.34
N GLY A 60 -5.92 12.69 -0.65
CA GLY A 60 -4.64 13.42 -0.63
C GLY A 60 -4.46 14.31 0.60
N ARG A 61 -5.55 14.70 1.29
CA ARG A 61 -5.46 15.44 2.56
C ARG A 61 -5.26 14.55 3.79
N GLY A 62 -5.08 13.24 3.62
CA GLY A 62 -4.96 12.28 4.72
C GLY A 62 -6.29 11.94 5.41
N ASN A 63 -7.45 12.32 4.84
CA ASN A 63 -8.75 11.97 5.43
C ASN A 63 -9.10 10.52 5.10
N MET A 64 -9.52 9.77 6.12
CA MET A 64 -9.88 8.35 6.00
C MET A 64 -11.32 8.16 5.53
N TYR A 65 -11.52 7.24 4.58
CA TYR A 65 -12.79 6.63 4.24
C TYR A 65 -12.85 5.21 4.76
N VAL A 66 -13.80 4.96 5.67
CA VAL A 66 -14.15 3.61 6.13
C VAL A 66 -15.30 3.13 5.26
N VAL A 67 -15.08 2.06 4.49
CA VAL A 67 -16.14 1.47 3.69
C VAL A 67 -16.93 0.49 4.55
N ASN A 68 -17.98 0.99 5.20
CA ASN A 68 -18.92 0.13 5.93
C ASN A 68 -19.80 -0.62 4.91
N GLY A 69 -19.73 -1.94 4.94
CA GLY A 69 -20.24 -2.87 3.93
C GLY A 69 -21.77 -2.93 3.79
N SER A 70 -22.38 -1.86 3.28
CA SER A 70 -23.74 -1.87 2.77
C SER A 70 -23.71 -1.47 1.29
N TYR A 71 -24.47 -2.17 0.45
CA TYR A 71 -24.52 -2.08 -1.03
C TYR A 71 -24.85 -0.70 -1.62
N THR A 72 -25.00 0.33 -0.80
CA THR A 72 -25.20 1.71 -1.23
C THR A 72 -23.90 2.44 -0.98
N GLY A 73 -23.17 2.76 -2.05
CA GLY A 73 -21.95 3.57 -2.05
C GLY A 73 -22.16 5.01 -1.57
N SER A 74 -22.70 5.19 -0.36
CA SER A 74 -22.64 6.43 0.38
C SER A 74 -21.39 6.35 1.24
N ILE A 75 -20.36 7.07 0.80
CA ILE A 75 -19.23 7.40 1.64
C ILE A 75 -19.74 8.44 2.62
N ASP A 76 -20.04 8.03 3.85
CA ASP A 76 -20.09 9.02 4.91
C ASP A 76 -18.69 9.59 5.03
N LYS A 77 -18.56 10.90 4.76
CA LYS A 77 -17.36 11.65 5.04
C LYS A 77 -17.16 11.56 6.55
N VAL A 78 -16.42 10.57 7.00
CA VAL A 78 -15.97 10.53 8.38
C VAL A 78 -15.02 11.72 8.48
N GLY A 79 -15.47 12.78 9.16
CA GLY A 79 -14.63 13.93 9.49
C GLY A 79 -13.32 13.46 10.08
N SER A 80 -12.26 14.27 9.97
CA SER A 80 -10.89 13.92 10.37
C SER A 80 -10.89 13.08 11.65
N VAL A 81 -10.66 11.77 11.53
CA VAL A 81 -10.62 10.87 12.69
C VAL A 81 -9.21 10.95 13.26
N TYR A 82 -8.86 12.12 13.78
CA TYR A 82 -7.95 12.19 14.89
C TYR A 82 -8.76 11.77 16.11
N GLY A 83 -8.59 10.51 16.53
CA GLY A 83 -9.20 10.00 17.76
C GLY A 83 -10.27 8.91 17.57
N ASP A 84 -9.97 7.76 18.15
CA ASP A 84 -10.86 6.78 18.78
C ASP A 84 -11.73 5.79 17.98
N ASN A 85 -12.00 5.94 16.69
CA ASN A 85 -12.83 4.95 15.97
C ASN A 85 -12.11 4.15 14.87
N ALA A 86 -10.83 3.85 15.06
CA ALA A 86 -10.17 2.76 14.33
C ALA A 86 -10.27 1.48 15.17
N ASP A 87 -11.49 0.93 15.29
CA ASP A 87 -11.68 -0.37 15.93
C ASP A 87 -10.64 -1.37 15.40
N ASN A 88 -10.07 -2.14 16.33
CA ASN A 88 -9.12 -3.23 16.05
C ASN A 88 -9.77 -4.39 15.27
N SER A 89 -10.98 -4.21 14.73
CA SER A 89 -11.64 -5.17 13.89
C SER A 89 -10.89 -5.26 12.56
N SER A 90 -10.29 -6.42 12.36
CA SER A 90 -9.77 -6.82 11.08
C SER A 90 -10.86 -7.55 10.29
N THR A 91 -10.73 -7.54 8.98
CA THR A 91 -11.63 -8.20 8.03
C THR A 91 -10.99 -9.49 7.55
N LYS A 92 -11.77 -10.56 7.48
CA LYS A 92 -11.32 -11.87 6.99
C LYS A 92 -11.69 -12.04 5.52
N TYR A 93 -10.69 -12.20 4.66
CA TYR A 93 -10.87 -12.45 3.23
C TYR A 93 -10.60 -13.93 2.94
N SER A 94 -11.62 -14.66 2.50
CA SER A 94 -11.51 -16.08 2.17
C SER A 94 -11.24 -16.24 0.67
N PHE A 95 -10.24 -17.04 0.32
CA PHE A 95 -9.88 -17.36 -1.06
C PHE A 95 -10.00 -18.86 -1.31
N SER A 96 -10.63 -19.20 -2.44
CA SER A 96 -10.68 -20.56 -2.99
C SER A 96 -10.10 -20.54 -4.40
N ASN A 97 -9.11 -21.38 -4.68
CA ASN A 97 -8.39 -21.47 -5.95
C ASN A 97 -7.88 -20.09 -6.44
N GLY A 98 -7.40 -19.26 -5.51
CA GLY A 98 -6.85 -17.94 -5.80
C GLY A 98 -7.88 -16.82 -6.02
N VAL A 99 -9.18 -17.12 -5.89
CA VAL A 99 -10.28 -16.16 -6.06
C VAL A 99 -10.90 -15.83 -4.70
N CYS A 100 -11.13 -14.55 -4.39
CA CYS A 100 -11.81 -14.17 -3.16
C CYS A 100 -13.30 -14.55 -3.24
N THR A 101 -13.74 -15.45 -2.38
CA THR A 101 -15.12 -15.95 -2.37
C THR A 101 -15.99 -15.23 -1.34
N HIS A 102 -15.43 -14.88 -0.18
CA HIS A 102 -16.15 -14.29 0.93
C HIS A 102 -15.30 -13.26 1.66
N VAL A 103 -15.96 -12.25 2.23
CA VAL A 103 -15.35 -11.26 3.12
C VAL A 103 -16.19 -11.19 4.39
N ASP A 104 -15.60 -11.52 5.53
CA ASP A 104 -16.30 -11.75 6.81
C ASP A 104 -17.45 -12.77 6.70
N GLY A 105 -17.29 -13.78 5.84
CA GLY A 105 -18.32 -14.79 5.59
C GLY A 105 -19.41 -14.38 4.61
N GLU A 106 -19.44 -13.13 4.17
CA GLU A 106 -20.43 -12.62 3.21
C GLU A 106 -19.88 -12.67 1.78
N PRO A 107 -20.60 -13.29 0.81
CA PRO A 107 -20.23 -13.24 -0.58
C PRO A 107 -20.49 -11.84 -1.18
N ASN A 108 -19.72 -11.44 -2.18
CA ASN A 108 -19.90 -10.18 -2.92
C ASN A 108 -19.87 -8.90 -2.06
N LYS A 109 -19.24 -8.92 -0.88
CA LYS A 109 -18.96 -7.70 -0.11
C LYS A 109 -18.05 -6.78 -0.94
N PHE A 110 -18.28 -5.47 -0.83
CA PHE A 110 -17.47 -4.51 -1.55
C PHE A 110 -16.00 -4.54 -1.08
N VAL A 111 -15.07 -4.44 -2.04
CA VAL A 111 -13.62 -4.35 -1.81
C VAL A 111 -13.11 -3.19 -2.65
N PRO A 112 -12.47 -2.15 -2.05
CA PRO A 112 -11.88 -1.06 -2.80
C PRO A 112 -10.82 -1.58 -3.78
N ALA A 113 -10.84 -1.11 -5.03
CA ALA A 113 -9.94 -1.56 -6.09
C ALA A 113 -9.81 -3.09 -6.12
N ARG A 114 -10.95 -3.79 -6.15
CA ARG A 114 -11.09 -5.23 -5.90
C ARG A 114 -9.97 -6.07 -6.50
N ASP A 115 -9.80 -6.03 -7.82
CA ASP A 115 -8.83 -6.87 -8.52
C ASP A 115 -7.40 -6.66 -8.00
N PHE A 116 -7.04 -5.41 -7.75
CA PHE A 116 -5.75 -5.02 -7.21
C PHE A 116 -5.55 -5.48 -5.77
N THR A 117 -6.55 -5.24 -4.92
CA THR A 117 -6.49 -5.60 -3.51
C THR A 117 -6.45 -7.12 -3.33
N GLU A 118 -7.31 -7.86 -4.02
CA GLU A 118 -7.33 -9.32 -3.99
C GLU A 118 -5.98 -9.90 -4.46
N LEU A 119 -5.39 -9.32 -5.51
CA LEU A 119 -4.06 -9.68 -6.00
C LEU A 119 -2.97 -9.49 -4.95
N LEU A 120 -3.00 -8.41 -4.17
CA LEU A 120 -2.03 -8.22 -3.09
C LEU A 120 -2.29 -9.15 -1.91
N LEU A 121 -3.53 -9.26 -1.43
CA LEU A 121 -3.89 -10.10 -0.29
C LEU A 121 -3.50 -11.57 -0.48
N LYS A 122 -3.68 -12.12 -1.69
CA LYS A 122 -3.30 -13.50 -1.98
C LYS A 122 -1.77 -13.73 -2.00
N ASN A 123 -0.99 -12.67 -2.24
CA ASN A 123 0.47 -12.74 -2.38
C ASN A 123 1.26 -12.33 -1.12
N VAL A 124 0.63 -11.65 -0.16
CA VAL A 124 1.30 -11.21 1.08
C VAL A 124 1.22 -12.30 2.14
N SER A 125 2.37 -12.87 2.51
CA SER A 125 2.47 -14.00 3.44
C SER A 125 2.81 -13.65 4.88
N ILE A 126 2.94 -12.35 5.16
CA ILE A 126 3.59 -11.80 6.36
C ILE A 126 2.80 -10.58 6.83
N PRO A 127 2.87 -10.25 8.13
CA PRO A 127 2.35 -8.98 8.61
C PRO A 127 2.98 -7.81 7.83
N THR A 128 2.17 -6.98 7.17
CA THR A 128 2.68 -5.95 6.24
C THR A 128 1.69 -4.79 6.11
N LEU A 129 2.20 -3.59 5.83
CA LEU A 129 1.42 -2.43 5.45
C LEU A 129 1.87 -1.93 4.07
N ILE A 130 0.96 -1.96 3.11
CA ILE A 130 1.17 -1.52 1.73
C ILE A 130 0.35 -0.25 1.51
N MET A 131 0.92 0.73 0.82
CA MET A 131 0.21 1.94 0.40
C MET A 131 0.35 2.12 -1.11
N VAL A 132 -0.76 2.45 -1.76
CA VAL A 132 -0.82 2.58 -3.21
C VAL A 132 -1.67 3.77 -3.61
N GLU A 133 -1.19 4.53 -4.59
CA GLU A 133 -1.97 5.54 -5.28
C GLU A 133 -2.85 4.88 -6.35
N ILE A 134 -4.17 5.03 -6.21
CA ILE A 134 -5.17 4.45 -7.10
C ILE A 134 -6.00 5.58 -7.71
N PRO A 135 -6.13 5.64 -9.05
CA PRO A 135 -7.07 6.55 -9.70
C PRO A 135 -8.50 6.40 -9.13
N THR A 136 -9.19 7.51 -8.90
CA THR A 136 -10.51 7.50 -8.23
C THR A 136 -11.55 6.66 -8.97
N ASP A 137 -11.45 6.53 -10.30
CA ASP A 137 -12.32 5.68 -11.12
C ASP A 137 -12.08 4.18 -10.93
N GLN A 138 -10.89 3.78 -10.48
CA GLN A 138 -10.51 2.39 -10.23
C GLN A 138 -10.85 1.90 -8.81
N ILE A 139 -11.24 2.78 -7.89
CA ILE A 139 -11.53 2.40 -6.50
C ILE A 139 -12.81 1.57 -6.36
N GLY A 140 -13.73 1.66 -7.34
CA GLY A 140 -14.96 0.85 -7.40
C GLY A 140 -16.19 1.46 -6.71
N PHE A 141 -16.12 2.69 -6.19
CA PHE A 141 -17.29 3.41 -5.68
C PHE A 141 -17.49 4.76 -6.37
N SER A 142 -18.76 5.14 -6.58
CA SER A 142 -19.15 6.42 -7.17
C SER A 142 -18.91 7.55 -6.17
N SER A 143 -17.69 8.08 -6.17
CA SER A 143 -17.31 9.16 -5.28
C SER A 143 -17.55 10.51 -5.96
N LYS A 144 -18.28 11.44 -5.30
CA LYS A 144 -18.26 12.88 -5.66
C LYS A 144 -16.99 13.54 -5.11
N LEU A 145 -15.85 12.88 -5.20
CA LEU A 145 -14.60 13.38 -4.65
C LEU A 145 -13.96 14.34 -5.65
N GLN A 146 -13.32 15.37 -5.11
CA GLN A 146 -12.55 16.33 -5.90
C GLN A 146 -11.16 15.79 -6.26
N ASP A 147 -10.72 14.71 -5.61
CA ASP A 147 -9.40 14.14 -5.81
C ASP A 147 -9.40 13.19 -7.02
N ASP A 148 -8.46 13.40 -7.95
CA ASP A 148 -8.25 12.51 -9.10
C ASP A 148 -7.61 11.16 -8.71
N VAL A 149 -6.95 11.13 -7.54
CA VAL A 149 -6.25 9.97 -6.98
C VAL A 149 -6.59 9.82 -5.51
N LEU A 150 -6.76 8.57 -5.09
CA LEU A 150 -6.92 8.15 -3.71
C LEU A 150 -5.76 7.25 -3.29
N TYR A 151 -5.55 7.14 -1.98
CA TYR A 151 -4.46 6.38 -1.39
C TYR A 151 -5.04 5.15 -0.68
N LEU A 152 -4.84 3.97 -1.25
CA LEU A 152 -5.26 2.70 -0.68
C LEU A 152 -4.17 2.18 0.27
N ALA A 153 -4.49 2.02 1.54
CA ALA A 153 -3.63 1.37 2.52
C ALA A 153 -4.17 -0.03 2.86
N ILE A 154 -3.35 -1.05 2.64
CA ILE A 154 -3.66 -2.46 2.88
C ILE A 154 -2.76 -2.94 4.02
N MET A 155 -3.34 -3.18 5.18
CA MET A 155 -2.66 -3.77 6.32
C MET A 155 -3.02 -5.25 6.40
N VAL A 156 -2.06 -6.12 6.19
CA VAL A 156 -2.20 -7.57 6.33
C VAL A 156 -1.65 -7.96 7.69
N TYR A 157 -2.46 -8.65 8.48
CA TYR A 157 -2.02 -9.24 9.75
C TYR A 157 -1.46 -10.64 9.53
N GLY A 158 -2.04 -11.43 8.63
CA GLY A 158 -1.49 -12.75 8.30
C GLY A 158 -2.44 -13.62 7.49
N ARG A 159 -2.00 -14.85 7.22
CA ARG A 159 -2.76 -15.88 6.51
C ARG A 159 -2.95 -17.11 7.37
N SER A 160 -4.05 -17.83 7.13
CA SER A 160 -4.40 -19.07 7.84
C SER A 160 -3.40 -20.21 7.65
N ASP A 161 -2.65 -20.21 6.55
CA ASP A 161 -1.64 -21.22 6.22
C ASP A 161 -0.22 -20.87 6.72
N ARG A 162 -0.09 -19.76 7.46
CA ARG A 162 1.18 -19.25 7.99
C ARG A 162 1.11 -19.03 9.50
N ALA A 163 2.26 -18.72 10.10
CA ALA A 163 2.34 -18.36 11.50
C ALA A 163 1.48 -17.10 11.77
N SER A 164 0.83 -17.08 12.93
CA SER A 164 0.00 -15.95 13.34
C SER A 164 0.84 -14.69 13.55
N CYS A 165 0.28 -13.53 13.18
CA CYS A 165 0.80 -12.21 13.55
C CYS A 165 1.08 -12.12 15.06
N SER A 166 2.29 -11.71 15.45
CA SER A 166 2.59 -11.47 16.86
C SER A 166 1.80 -10.24 17.37
N LEU A 167 1.59 -10.15 18.69
CA LEU A 167 0.94 -8.98 19.27
C LEU A 167 1.72 -7.69 18.99
N ASP A 168 3.05 -7.76 19.07
CA ASP A 168 3.94 -6.63 18.79
C ASP A 168 3.82 -6.15 17.34
N ASP A 169 3.71 -7.08 16.38
CA ASP A 169 3.48 -6.73 14.97
C ASP A 169 2.11 -6.07 14.78
N ARG A 170 1.06 -6.60 15.43
CA ARG A 170 -0.29 -6.00 15.35
C ARG A 170 -0.31 -4.58 15.90
N VAL A 171 0.32 -4.35 17.05
CA VAL A 171 0.41 -3.02 17.68
C VAL A 171 1.21 -2.08 16.79
N TYR A 172 2.34 -2.54 16.27
CA TYR A 172 3.19 -1.77 15.37
C TYR A 172 2.44 -1.31 14.11
N LEU A 173 1.79 -2.25 13.42
CA LEU A 173 1.05 -1.97 12.18
C LEU A 173 -0.15 -1.05 12.45
N GLY A 174 -0.89 -1.31 13.54
CA GLY A 174 -2.03 -0.48 13.93
C GLY A 174 -1.64 0.97 14.24
N LYS A 175 -0.58 1.17 15.03
CA LYS A 175 -0.05 2.51 15.33
C LYS A 175 0.49 3.20 14.09
N THR A 176 1.18 2.48 13.21
CA THR A 176 1.67 3.05 11.95
C THR A 176 0.52 3.52 11.06
N MET A 177 -0.51 2.69 10.87
CA MET A 177 -1.69 3.03 10.08
C MET A 177 -2.41 4.27 10.63
N ARG A 178 -2.49 4.41 11.96
CA ARG A 178 -3.20 5.52 12.60
C ARG A 178 -2.37 6.81 12.63
N SER A 179 -1.12 6.72 13.05
CA SER A 179 -0.32 7.88 13.47
C SER A 179 0.71 8.34 12.45
N PHE A 180 1.01 7.53 11.43
CA PHE A 180 2.01 7.86 10.41
C PHE A 180 1.42 7.96 9.01
N VAL A 181 0.61 6.97 8.59
CA VAL A 181 0.07 6.91 7.22
C VAL A 181 -0.70 8.16 6.81
N PRO A 182 -1.60 8.76 7.61
CA PRO A 182 -2.37 9.92 7.18
C PRO A 182 -1.48 11.10 6.80
N TYR A 183 -0.47 11.39 7.63
CA TYR A 183 0.48 12.47 7.41
C TYR A 183 1.46 12.17 6.28
N PHE A 184 1.87 10.91 6.17
CA PHE A 184 2.70 10.47 5.05
C PHE A 184 1.95 10.63 3.71
N VAL A 185 0.69 10.21 3.64
CA VAL A 185 -0.18 10.41 2.48
C VAL A 185 -0.33 11.90 2.16
N GLN A 186 -0.59 12.72 3.19
CA GLN A 186 -0.70 14.16 3.01
C GLN A 186 0.56 14.76 2.40
N SER A 187 1.72 14.43 2.96
CA SER A 187 3.02 14.90 2.48
C SER A 187 3.31 14.41 1.07
N LEU A 188 2.97 13.15 0.78
CA LEU A 188 3.18 12.57 -0.53
C LEU A 188 2.30 13.24 -1.60
N SER A 189 1.06 13.58 -1.27
CA SER A 189 0.10 14.18 -2.22
C SER A 189 0.52 15.55 -2.74
N ILE A 190 1.36 16.28 -2.00
CA ILE A 190 1.78 17.64 -2.37
C ILE A 190 2.78 17.62 -3.54
N GLY A 191 3.53 16.53 -3.70
CA GLY A 191 4.64 16.42 -4.65
C GLY A 191 4.76 15.05 -5.33
N SER A 192 3.71 14.23 -5.33
CA SER A 192 3.79 12.88 -5.89
C SER A 192 4.15 12.88 -7.38
N ASP A 193 3.77 13.92 -8.11
CA ASP A 193 4.08 14.09 -9.54
C ASP A 193 5.56 14.43 -9.82
N SER A 194 6.29 14.96 -8.82
CA SER A 194 7.68 15.40 -8.98
C SER A 194 8.74 14.37 -8.56
N TYR A 195 8.34 13.25 -7.94
CA TYR A 195 9.31 12.25 -7.49
C TYR A 195 9.93 11.46 -8.64
N LEU A 196 11.24 11.66 -8.85
CA LEU A 196 12.02 10.91 -9.82
C LEU A 196 12.60 9.63 -9.21
N PRO A 197 12.64 8.52 -9.95
CA PRO A 197 13.36 7.33 -9.50
C PRO A 197 14.83 7.65 -9.21
N GLY A 198 15.32 7.20 -8.05
CA GLY A 198 16.70 7.41 -7.62
C GLY A 198 16.94 8.64 -6.75
N ASP A 199 15.95 9.53 -6.57
CA ASP A 199 16.07 10.71 -5.70
C ASP A 199 15.34 10.54 -4.35
N ALA A 200 15.58 9.39 -3.72
CA ALA A 200 14.90 9.05 -2.48
C ALA A 200 15.27 10.01 -1.34
N GLN A 201 16.49 10.54 -1.31
CA GLN A 201 16.94 11.44 -0.25
C GLN A 201 16.22 12.79 -0.27
N THR A 202 16.08 13.42 -1.45
CA THR A 202 15.34 14.67 -1.58
C THR A 202 13.88 14.47 -1.20
N ALA A 203 13.26 13.40 -1.69
CA ALA A 203 11.89 13.03 -1.33
C ALA A 203 11.72 12.78 0.18
N CYS A 204 12.66 12.10 0.84
CA CYS A 204 12.63 11.90 2.28
C CYS A 204 12.72 13.23 3.05
N LYS A 205 13.53 14.18 2.57
CA LYS A 205 13.65 15.50 3.18
C LYS A 205 12.34 16.28 3.06
N GLU A 206 11.78 16.38 1.86
CA GLU A 206 10.52 17.10 1.61
C GLU A 206 9.36 16.51 2.42
N ILE A 207 9.29 15.18 2.52
CA ILE A 207 8.29 14.50 3.34
C ILE A 207 8.54 14.77 4.83
N THR A 208 9.78 14.73 5.31
CA THR A 208 10.12 15.07 6.69
C THR A 208 9.67 16.49 7.05
N ASP A 209 10.01 17.47 6.21
CA ASP A 209 9.64 18.87 6.41
C ASP A 209 8.10 19.01 6.49
N CYS A 210 7.36 18.29 5.64
CA CYS A 210 5.90 18.29 5.68
C CYS A 210 5.33 17.60 6.93
N LEU A 211 5.92 16.49 7.36
CA LEU A 211 5.51 15.78 8.58
C LEU A 211 5.71 16.66 9.81
N GLU A 212 6.86 17.34 9.92
CA GLU A 212 7.14 18.22 11.07
C GLU A 212 6.19 19.42 11.15
N LEU A 213 5.72 19.93 10.01
CA LEU A 213 4.80 21.06 9.95
C LEU A 213 3.33 20.68 10.19
N ASN A 214 2.90 19.50 9.75
CA ASN A 214 1.49 19.13 9.70
C ASN A 214 1.09 18.01 10.66
N ALA A 215 2.04 17.22 11.14
CA ALA A 215 1.73 16.10 12.03
C ALA A 215 1.38 16.57 13.45
N ASP A 216 0.41 15.88 14.07
CA ASP A 216 0.21 15.99 15.50
C ASP A 216 1.48 15.46 16.19
N GLU A 217 2.09 16.32 17.00
CA GLU A 217 3.38 16.02 17.62
C GLU A 217 3.31 14.76 18.50
N LYS A 218 2.19 14.56 19.20
CA LYS A 218 2.02 13.40 20.07
C LYS A 218 1.89 12.12 19.24
N GLU A 219 1.05 12.10 18.22
CA GLU A 219 0.88 10.93 17.35
C GLU A 219 2.18 10.58 16.61
N LEU A 220 2.88 11.58 16.07
CA LEU A 220 4.16 11.38 15.42
C LEU A 220 5.20 10.82 16.39
N ASN A 221 5.31 11.37 17.60
CA ASN A 221 6.25 10.88 18.61
C ASN A 221 5.90 9.45 19.06
N GLU A 222 4.61 9.11 19.20
CA GLU A 222 4.19 7.74 19.48
C GLU A 222 4.63 6.74 18.39
N PHE A 223 4.52 7.13 17.12
CA PHE A 223 5.05 6.33 16.02
C PHE A 223 6.58 6.17 16.10
N ILE A 224 7.30 7.25 16.38
CA ILE A 224 8.76 7.26 16.48
C ILE A 224 9.24 6.31 17.58
N GLU A 225 8.62 6.33 18.76
CA GLU A 225 8.97 5.40 19.84
C GLU A 225 8.78 3.93 19.42
N VAL A 226 7.68 3.65 18.74
CA VAL A 226 7.34 2.29 18.30
C VAL A 226 8.29 1.80 17.22
N TYR A 227 8.66 2.67 16.28
CA TYR A 227 9.69 2.38 15.27
C TYR A 227 11.06 2.19 15.92
N ARG A 228 11.45 3.07 16.84
CA ARG A 228 12.74 3.01 17.56
C ARG A 228 12.90 1.68 18.28
N ASN A 229 11.91 1.30 19.08
CA ASN A 229 11.91 0.06 19.85
C ASN A 229 12.03 -1.18 18.94
N ARG A 230 11.46 -1.12 17.75
CA ARG A 230 11.48 -2.23 16.80
C ARG A 230 12.84 -2.38 16.10
N TYR A 231 13.35 -1.31 15.49
CA TYR A 231 14.48 -1.39 14.55
C TYR A 231 15.82 -0.95 15.11
N PHE A 232 15.83 0.00 16.05
CA PHE A 232 17.06 0.56 16.60
C PHE A 232 17.40 -0.05 17.96
N ARG A 233 16.38 -0.27 18.81
CA ARG A 233 16.53 -0.76 20.19
C ARG A 233 17.50 0.10 21.03
N ASP A 234 17.63 1.36 20.67
CA ASP A 234 18.53 2.32 21.31
C ASP A 234 17.79 3.66 21.50
N PRO A 235 17.53 4.09 22.76
CA PRO A 235 16.84 5.33 23.08
C PRO A 235 17.63 6.60 22.68
N SER A 236 18.94 6.50 22.45
CA SER A 236 19.79 7.64 22.12
C SER A 236 19.65 8.11 20.66
N VAL A 237 19.01 7.30 19.80
CA VAL A 237 18.84 7.63 18.38
C VAL A 237 17.85 8.80 18.23
N PRO A 238 18.28 9.91 17.59
CA PRO A 238 17.46 11.10 17.43
C PRO A 238 16.27 10.84 16.51
N LYS A 239 15.19 11.61 16.70
CA LYS A 239 13.93 11.48 15.96
C LYS A 239 14.14 11.61 14.45
N GLU A 240 14.99 12.54 14.06
CA GLU A 240 15.29 12.88 12.67
C GLU A 240 15.93 11.68 11.95
N ALA A 241 16.89 11.02 12.59
CA ALA A 241 17.52 9.81 12.04
C ALA A 241 16.56 8.62 11.92
N ILE A 242 15.58 8.53 12.83
CA ILE A 242 14.53 7.50 12.77
C ILE A 242 13.58 7.77 11.61
N LEU A 243 13.13 9.02 11.45
CA LEU A 243 12.30 9.44 10.34
C LEU A 243 12.99 9.23 9.00
N GLU A 244 14.24 9.65 8.88
CA GLU A 244 15.02 9.48 7.66
C GLU A 244 15.17 7.99 7.31
N SER A 245 15.55 7.14 8.28
CA SER A 245 15.66 5.69 8.07
C SER A 245 14.34 5.05 7.66
N CYS A 246 13.24 5.44 8.32
CA CYS A 246 11.89 5.01 7.98
C CYS A 246 11.54 5.40 6.53
N LEU A 247 11.61 6.69 6.21
CA LEU A 247 11.23 7.21 4.91
C LEU A 247 12.11 6.66 3.80
N LEU A 248 13.41 6.49 4.02
CA LEU A 248 14.28 5.84 3.05
C LEU A 248 13.79 4.43 2.76
N ASN A 249 13.39 3.64 3.76
CA ASN A 249 12.86 2.30 3.52
C ASN A 249 11.58 2.29 2.66
N ILE A 250 10.76 3.34 2.77
CA ILE A 250 9.48 3.46 2.06
C ILE A 250 9.67 4.02 0.65
N VAL A 251 10.50 5.06 0.52
CA VAL A 251 10.62 5.88 -0.70
C VAL A 251 11.71 5.37 -1.64
N LYS A 252 12.72 4.64 -1.15
CA LYS A 252 13.80 4.11 -2.00
C LYS A 252 13.36 2.99 -2.95
N MET A 253 12.13 2.47 -2.80
CA MET A 253 11.60 1.36 -3.59
C MET A 253 10.19 1.66 -4.13
N PRO A 254 10.02 2.61 -5.07
CA PRO A 254 8.79 2.69 -5.82
C PRO A 254 8.76 1.49 -6.79
N PHE A 255 7.83 0.56 -6.57
CA PHE A 255 7.58 -0.50 -7.54
C PHE A 255 6.26 -0.17 -8.24
N ASP A 256 6.22 -0.21 -9.56
CA ASP A 256 4.93 -0.31 -10.25
C ASP A 256 4.43 -1.77 -10.19
N LEU A 257 3.10 -1.96 -10.22
CA LEU A 257 2.48 -3.29 -10.10
C LEU A 257 2.94 -4.23 -11.21
N ASN A 258 3.03 -3.73 -12.44
CA ASN A 258 3.37 -4.55 -13.59
C ASN A 258 4.80 -5.06 -13.49
N SER A 259 5.74 -4.21 -13.09
CA SER A 259 7.12 -4.60 -12.78
C SER A 259 7.17 -5.62 -11.66
N SER A 260 6.41 -5.43 -10.58
CA SER A 260 6.33 -6.41 -9.49
C SER A 260 5.85 -7.79 -9.96
N ILE A 261 4.85 -7.83 -10.85
CA ILE A 261 4.36 -9.07 -11.47
C ILE A 261 5.41 -9.67 -12.40
N MET A 262 5.96 -8.86 -13.31
CA MET A 262 6.96 -9.31 -14.31
C MET A 262 8.22 -9.88 -13.66
N HIS A 263 8.60 -9.35 -12.50
CA HIS A 263 9.75 -9.83 -11.72
C HIS A 263 9.38 -10.93 -10.71
N GLY A 264 8.14 -11.41 -10.72
CA GLY A 264 7.70 -12.53 -9.88
C GLY A 264 7.59 -12.21 -8.39
N LEU A 265 7.57 -10.93 -8.02
CA LEU A 265 7.31 -10.48 -6.64
C LEU A 265 5.82 -10.65 -6.26
N ILE A 266 4.94 -10.60 -7.27
CA ILE A 266 3.50 -10.83 -7.15
C ILE A 266 3.09 -11.87 -8.19
N LYS A 267 2.40 -12.94 -7.76
CA LYS A 267 1.84 -13.97 -8.65
C LYS A 267 0.49 -13.52 -9.21
N GLN A 268 0.29 -13.70 -10.52
CA GLN A 268 -1.03 -13.58 -11.17
C GLN A 268 -1.94 -14.74 -10.80
#